data_AF-A0A4Q2A1Y8-F1
#
_entry.id   AF-A0A4Q2A1Y8-F1
#
_cell.length_a   1.000
_cell.length_b   1.000
_cell.length_c   1.000
_cell.angle_alpha   90.00
_cell.angle_beta   90.00
_cell.angle_gamma   90.00
#
_symmetry.space_group_name_H-M   'P 1'
#
loop_
_entity.id
_entity.type
_entity.pdbx_description
1 polymer ?
#
loop_
_entity_poly.entity_id
_entity_poly.type
_entity_poly.pdbx_seq_one_letter_code
_entity_poly.pdbx_strand_id
1 'polypeptide(L)'
;MKKNKFAILLILLLTITVSFADAGPKPNLQIVVKGLEGHEIVLDLLVDSAGRYETYEATVSEKTDYAKLIDYKDEDGFQPAQLKGSDFYIRGSIHPDLISGKQVFNLGYRLPTEFKIAVLVDKEVLLVTELVTRKEFWSRMNLDFTGVDLTYDQTDVGSIMEKRMLFGYLLSSVGKLILTLIVEGILLNLINKKQEILKRLKFWRFALINLITHASLCTVMYLMPVGTHSLSWLITLIILEMGVVWAEYLMYKKWCQPSGDKSLFKVVLIINASSFGLGLVPVVDVIFQVLVFFIALPFLQFF
;
A
#
# COMPACT_ATOMS: atom_id res chain seq x y z
N MET A 1 -11.05 16.55 39.56
CA MET A 1 -10.71 17.15 38.24
C MET A 1 -9.67 16.38 37.39
N LYS A 2 -8.91 15.38 37.89
CA LYS A 2 -7.94 14.61 37.07
C LYS A 2 -8.54 13.49 36.19
N LYS A 3 -9.77 13.01 36.48
CA LYS A 3 -10.41 11.89 35.76
C LYS A 3 -10.96 12.26 34.36
N ASN A 4 -11.18 13.55 34.08
CA ASN A 4 -11.81 13.98 32.82
C ASN A 4 -10.79 14.30 31.72
N LYS A 5 -9.52 14.52 32.05
CA LYS A 5 -8.49 14.88 31.05
C LYS A 5 -8.21 13.75 30.05
N PHE A 6 -8.30 12.49 30.49
CA PHE A 6 -8.08 11.32 29.63
C PHE A 6 -9.27 11.08 28.68
N ALA A 7 -10.50 11.27 29.17
CA ALA A 7 -11.70 11.21 28.35
C ALA A 7 -11.72 12.35 27.32
N ILE A 8 -11.30 13.56 27.70
CA ILE A 8 -11.19 14.71 26.79
C ILE A 8 -10.10 14.47 25.73
N LEU A 9 -8.94 13.92 26.09
CA LEU A 9 -7.89 13.56 25.12
C LEU A 9 -8.36 12.47 24.16
N LEU A 10 -9.08 11.45 24.65
CA LEU A 10 -9.66 10.37 23.84
C LEU A 10 -10.73 10.92 22.88
N ILE A 11 -11.60 11.82 23.35
CA ILE A 11 -12.60 12.50 22.53
C ILE A 11 -11.93 13.39 21.48
N LEU A 12 -10.88 14.14 21.83
CA LEU A 12 -10.10 14.97 20.90
C LEU A 12 -9.41 14.13 19.80
N LEU A 13 -8.91 12.94 20.14
CA LEU A 13 -8.36 11.98 19.18
C LEU A 13 -9.44 11.37 18.28
N LEU A 14 -10.66 11.15 18.81
CA LEU A 14 -11.81 10.61 18.07
C LEU A 14 -12.54 11.66 17.21
N THR A 15 -12.36 12.96 17.49
CA THR A 15 -12.98 14.07 16.73
C THR A 15 -12.16 14.53 15.53
N ILE A 16 -11.08 13.82 15.17
CA ILE A 16 -10.44 14.03 13.87
C ILE A 16 -11.37 13.42 12.82
N THR A 17 -12.39 14.18 12.42
CA THR A 17 -13.24 13.83 11.29
C THR A 17 -12.40 13.96 10.03
N VAL A 18 -11.74 12.87 9.65
CA VAL A 18 -11.13 12.74 8.33
C VAL A 18 -12.31 12.65 7.35
N SER A 19 -12.39 13.56 6.39
CA SER A 19 -13.39 13.45 5.33
C SER A 19 -13.08 12.22 4.47
N PHE A 20 -13.98 11.24 4.46
CA PHE A 20 -13.79 9.95 3.78
C PHE A 20 -14.18 9.98 2.29
N ALA A 21 -14.13 11.14 1.63
CA ALA A 21 -14.46 11.20 0.20
C ALA A 21 -13.38 10.57 -0.68
N ASP A 22 -12.13 10.50 -0.19
CA ASP A 22 -11.01 9.85 -0.87
C ASP A 22 -9.98 9.29 0.11
N ALA A 23 -10.38 9.03 1.35
CA ALA A 23 -9.48 8.54 2.40
C ALA A 23 -9.34 7.02 2.35
N GLY A 24 -8.11 6.55 2.21
CA GLY A 24 -7.74 5.15 2.17
C GLY A 24 -6.41 4.99 1.43
N PRO A 25 -5.66 3.91 1.71
CA PRO A 25 -4.45 3.63 0.95
C PRO A 25 -4.79 3.58 -0.55
N LYS A 26 -3.93 4.17 -1.39
CA LYS A 26 -4.08 4.19 -2.84
C LYS A 26 -3.12 3.17 -3.45
N PRO A 27 -3.54 2.45 -4.50
CA PRO A 27 -2.66 1.52 -5.15
C PRO A 27 -1.51 2.31 -5.77
N ASN A 28 -0.33 1.70 -5.80
CA ASN A 28 0.86 2.25 -6.43
C ASN A 28 1.50 1.17 -7.31
N LEU A 29 2.03 1.59 -8.43
CA LEU A 29 2.78 0.79 -9.37
C LEU A 29 4.07 1.52 -9.68
N GLN A 30 5.18 0.89 -9.33
CA GLN A 30 6.51 1.33 -9.73
C GLN A 30 6.99 0.46 -10.89
N ILE A 31 7.35 1.07 -12.01
CA ILE A 31 7.95 0.37 -13.15
C ILE A 31 9.40 0.81 -13.24
N VAL A 32 10.32 -0.15 -13.17
CA VAL A 32 11.76 0.07 -13.37
C VAL A 32 12.11 -0.47 -14.75
N VAL A 33 12.56 0.41 -15.64
CA VAL A 33 12.93 0.05 -17.01
C VAL A 33 14.42 -0.26 -17.09
N LYS A 34 14.74 -1.33 -17.81
CA LYS A 34 16.12 -1.80 -18.07
C LYS A 34 16.29 -2.08 -19.57
N GLY A 35 17.49 -1.86 -20.08
CA GLY A 35 17.85 -2.09 -21.48
C GLY A 35 17.56 -0.91 -22.40
N LEU A 36 17.08 0.21 -21.86
CA LEU A 36 16.84 1.49 -22.55
C LEU A 36 17.65 2.63 -21.91
N GLU A 37 18.72 2.30 -21.17
CA GLU A 37 19.57 3.29 -20.53
C GLU A 37 20.22 4.21 -21.57
N GLY A 38 20.06 5.52 -21.39
CA GLY A 38 20.61 6.53 -22.30
C GLY A 38 19.65 6.99 -23.41
N HIS A 39 18.50 6.33 -23.57
CA HIS A 39 17.44 6.75 -24.47
C HIS A 39 16.43 7.68 -23.76
N GLU A 40 15.85 8.61 -24.51
CA GLU A 40 14.67 9.36 -24.06
C GLU A 40 13.46 8.43 -24.16
N ILE A 41 12.75 8.21 -23.05
CA ILE A 41 11.60 7.32 -23.05
C ILE A 41 10.36 7.97 -22.46
N VAL A 42 9.22 7.71 -23.10
CA VAL A 42 7.89 8.08 -22.62
C VAL A 42 7.08 6.80 -22.44
N LEU A 43 6.44 6.65 -21.28
CA LEU A 43 5.68 5.45 -20.93
C LEU A 43 4.23 5.81 -20.60
N ASP A 44 3.29 5.05 -21.16
CA ASP A 44 1.91 5.05 -20.70
C ASP A 44 1.38 3.62 -20.52
N LEU A 45 0.40 3.46 -19.63
CA LEU A 45 -0.35 2.21 -19.54
C LEU A 45 -1.38 2.20 -20.65
N LEU A 46 -1.51 1.07 -21.33
CA LEU A 46 -2.60 0.85 -22.26
C LEU A 46 -3.73 0.11 -21.55
N VAL A 47 -4.95 0.58 -21.71
CA VAL A 47 -6.17 0.03 -21.10
C VAL A 47 -7.28 -0.12 -22.13
N ASP A 48 -8.17 -1.09 -21.92
CA ASP A 48 -9.30 -1.42 -22.79
C ASP A 48 -10.55 -0.53 -22.57
N SER A 49 -10.46 0.48 -21.69
CA SER A 49 -11.55 1.39 -21.36
C SER A 49 -11.22 2.84 -21.72
N ALA A 50 -11.77 3.30 -22.85
CA ALA A 50 -11.79 4.70 -23.20
C ALA A 50 -12.67 5.48 -22.23
N GLY A 51 -12.19 6.62 -21.73
CA GLY A 51 -12.93 7.39 -20.74
C GLY A 51 -12.50 8.85 -20.68
N ARG A 52 -13.01 9.57 -19.69
CA ARG A 52 -12.92 11.04 -19.64
C ARG A 52 -11.66 11.56 -18.94
N TYR A 53 -10.85 10.69 -18.35
CA TYR A 53 -9.71 11.10 -17.55
C TYR A 53 -8.43 11.08 -18.39
N GLU A 54 -8.20 12.16 -19.13
CA GLU A 54 -6.86 12.53 -19.60
C GLU A 54 -6.10 13.13 -18.40
N THR A 55 -5.24 12.33 -17.78
CA THR A 55 -4.56 12.74 -16.55
C THR A 55 -3.17 13.34 -16.79
N TYR A 56 -2.68 13.30 -18.03
CA TYR A 56 -1.50 14.02 -18.48
C TYR A 56 -1.86 15.07 -19.54
N GLU A 57 -1.63 16.34 -19.22
CA GLU A 57 -1.85 17.44 -20.16
C GLU A 57 -0.59 17.68 -21.01
N ALA A 58 -0.48 16.98 -22.15
CA ALA A 58 0.63 17.15 -23.08
C ALA A 58 0.62 18.55 -23.73
N THR A 59 1.79 19.18 -23.80
CA THR A 59 2.01 20.42 -24.55
C THR A 59 1.83 20.19 -26.06
N VAL A 60 1.70 21.27 -26.84
CA VAL A 60 1.57 21.17 -28.32
C VAL A 60 2.77 20.44 -28.95
N SER A 61 3.98 20.67 -28.42
CA SER A 61 5.19 19.97 -28.88
C SER A 61 5.12 18.48 -28.56
N GLU A 62 4.76 18.13 -27.32
CA GLU A 62 4.64 16.73 -26.89
C GLU A 62 3.54 15.97 -27.62
N LYS A 63 2.43 16.63 -27.97
CA LYS A 63 1.39 16.02 -28.81
C LYS A 63 1.91 15.64 -30.19
N THR A 64 2.87 16.40 -30.70
CA THR A 64 3.52 16.10 -31.99
C THR A 64 4.58 15.01 -31.81
N ASP A 65 5.46 15.17 -30.83
CA ASP A 65 6.55 14.24 -30.54
C ASP A 65 6.06 12.85 -30.14
N TYR A 66 4.91 12.76 -29.47
CA TYR A 66 4.35 11.51 -28.95
C TYR A 66 3.11 11.04 -29.73
N ALA A 67 2.87 11.60 -30.92
CA ALA A 67 1.70 11.26 -31.74
C ALA A 67 1.55 9.75 -31.94
N LYS A 68 2.67 9.04 -32.18
CA LYS A 68 2.70 7.59 -32.32
C LYS A 68 2.14 6.85 -31.10
N LEU A 69 2.48 7.31 -29.89
CA LEU A 69 1.96 6.74 -28.65
C LEU A 69 0.50 7.16 -28.43
N ILE A 70 0.18 8.44 -28.57
CA ILE A 70 -1.18 8.99 -28.36
C ILE A 70 -2.22 8.32 -29.26
N ASP A 71 -1.89 8.13 -30.53
CA ASP A 71 -2.80 7.56 -31.52
C ASP A 71 -2.86 6.02 -31.46
N TYR A 72 -1.95 5.39 -30.71
CA TYR A 72 -1.92 3.93 -30.59
C TYR A 72 -3.25 3.37 -30.11
N LYS A 73 -3.66 2.29 -30.77
CA LYS A 73 -4.76 1.43 -30.38
C LYS A 73 -4.51 0.05 -30.97
N ASP A 74 -4.48 -0.98 -30.15
CA ASP A 74 -4.33 -2.35 -30.64
C ASP A 74 -5.67 -2.97 -31.10
N GLU A 75 -5.59 -4.20 -31.60
CA GLU A 75 -6.75 -4.94 -32.11
C GLU A 75 -7.78 -5.27 -31.02
N ASP A 76 -7.32 -5.43 -29.78
CA ASP A 76 -8.15 -5.72 -28.60
C ASP A 76 -8.76 -4.43 -28.00
N GLY A 77 -8.36 -3.26 -28.49
CA GLY A 77 -8.88 -1.95 -28.09
C GLY A 77 -8.09 -1.24 -26.99
N PHE A 78 -6.95 -1.78 -26.57
CA PHE A 78 -6.06 -1.13 -25.61
C PHE A 78 -5.48 0.16 -26.19
N GLN A 79 -5.56 1.24 -25.41
CA GLN A 79 -5.09 2.57 -25.78
C GLN A 79 -4.48 3.31 -24.59
N PRO A 80 -3.64 4.36 -24.80
CA PRO A 80 -2.98 5.10 -23.73
C PRO A 80 -3.96 5.66 -22.70
N ALA A 81 -3.72 5.38 -21.42
CA ALA A 81 -4.63 5.73 -20.35
C ALA A 81 -4.54 7.20 -19.93
N GLN A 82 -3.31 7.75 -19.84
CA GLN A 82 -3.09 9.12 -19.34
C GLN A 82 -3.09 10.14 -20.48
N LEU A 83 -2.51 9.76 -21.63
CA LEU A 83 -2.33 10.64 -22.79
C LEU A 83 -3.59 10.80 -23.65
N LYS A 84 -4.40 9.73 -23.79
CA LYS A 84 -5.63 9.73 -24.60
C LYS A 84 -6.91 9.72 -23.76
N GLY A 85 -6.79 9.33 -22.50
CA GLY A 85 -7.87 9.31 -21.54
C GLY A 85 -8.51 7.93 -21.35
N SER A 86 -8.83 7.63 -20.10
CA SER A 86 -9.46 6.38 -19.70
C SER A 86 -10.51 6.57 -18.59
N ASP A 87 -11.18 5.49 -18.20
CA ASP A 87 -12.04 5.48 -17.01
C ASP A 87 -11.23 5.43 -15.69
N PHE A 88 -9.92 5.20 -15.80
CA PHE A 88 -8.98 5.20 -14.70
C PHE A 88 -8.34 6.57 -14.55
N TYR A 89 -8.56 7.22 -13.40
CA TYR A 89 -7.80 8.44 -13.05
C TYR A 89 -6.40 8.03 -12.58
N ILE A 90 -5.48 7.77 -13.49
CA ILE A 90 -4.11 7.38 -13.14
C ILE A 90 -3.31 8.64 -12.82
N ARG A 91 -2.71 8.69 -11.63
CA ARG A 91 -1.80 9.76 -11.21
C ARG A 91 -0.36 9.29 -11.34
N GLY A 92 0.44 10.01 -12.10
CA GLY A 92 1.86 9.73 -12.26
C GLY A 92 2.48 10.59 -13.33
N SER A 93 3.76 10.34 -13.61
CA SER A 93 4.48 10.94 -14.74
C SER A 93 4.59 9.92 -15.86
N ILE A 94 4.45 10.36 -17.11
CA ILE A 94 4.77 9.58 -18.31
C ILE A 94 6.27 9.63 -18.64
N HIS A 95 7.04 10.43 -17.90
CA HIS A 95 8.49 10.56 -17.98
C HIS A 95 9.16 9.90 -16.77
N PRO A 96 10.31 9.23 -16.94
CA PRO A 96 10.97 8.52 -15.85
C PRO A 96 11.68 9.49 -14.89
N ASP A 97 11.66 9.15 -13.61
CA ASP A 97 12.63 9.64 -12.64
C ASP A 97 13.95 8.86 -12.80
N LEU A 98 15.09 9.54 -12.75
CA LEU A 98 16.40 8.88 -12.73
C LEU A 98 16.83 8.60 -11.28
N ILE A 99 16.71 7.35 -10.86
CA ILE A 99 17.07 6.91 -9.50
C ILE A 99 18.23 5.93 -9.59
N SER A 100 19.42 6.36 -9.12
CA SER A 100 20.65 5.55 -9.17
C SER A 100 20.97 5.01 -10.58
N GLY A 101 20.77 5.86 -11.60
CA GLY A 101 21.01 5.51 -13.01
C GLY A 101 19.93 4.65 -13.66
N LYS A 102 18.84 4.33 -12.94
CA LYS A 102 17.69 3.58 -13.48
C LYS A 102 16.55 4.53 -13.81
N GLN A 103 15.87 4.26 -14.93
CA GLN A 103 14.63 4.94 -15.32
C GLN A 103 13.46 4.32 -14.55
N VAL A 104 12.79 5.12 -13.72
CA VAL A 104 11.73 4.65 -12.82
C VAL A 104 10.46 5.47 -13.01
N PHE A 105 9.33 4.80 -13.24
CA PHE A 105 8.02 5.41 -13.31
C PHE A 105 7.23 5.09 -12.05
N ASN A 106 6.57 6.09 -11.49
CA ASN A 106 5.72 5.94 -10.31
C ASN A 106 4.30 6.34 -10.68
N LEU A 107 3.43 5.33 -10.80
CA LEU A 107 2.02 5.47 -11.10
C LEU A 107 1.20 5.11 -9.87
N GLY A 108 0.03 5.73 -9.71
CA GLY A 108 -0.85 5.46 -8.59
C GLY A 108 -2.26 5.96 -8.87
N TYR A 109 -3.14 5.79 -7.89
CA TYR A 109 -4.55 6.20 -7.96
C TYR A 109 -5.35 5.44 -9.03
N ARG A 110 -6.40 4.71 -8.60
CA ARG A 110 -7.30 3.92 -9.47
C ARG A 110 -6.58 3.15 -10.61
N LEU A 111 -5.51 2.43 -10.27
CA LEU A 111 -4.75 1.66 -11.25
C LEU A 111 -5.55 0.45 -11.79
N PRO A 112 -5.47 0.14 -13.09
CA PRO A 112 -6.03 -1.07 -13.66
C PRO A 112 -5.40 -2.34 -13.05
N THR A 113 -6.13 -3.45 -13.13
CA THR A 113 -5.61 -4.78 -12.77
C THR A 113 -4.95 -5.44 -13.98
N GLU A 114 -5.51 -5.24 -15.16
CA GLU A 114 -5.01 -5.74 -16.45
C GLU A 114 -4.71 -4.55 -17.36
N PHE A 115 -3.50 -4.53 -17.93
CA PHE A 115 -3.04 -3.45 -18.82
C PHE A 115 -1.87 -3.95 -19.65
N LYS A 116 -1.57 -3.26 -20.76
CA LYS A 116 -0.27 -3.37 -21.43
C LYS A 116 0.56 -2.14 -21.08
N ILE A 117 1.87 -2.20 -21.25
CA ILE A 117 2.78 -1.05 -21.10
C ILE A 117 3.29 -0.70 -22.48
N ALA A 118 3.13 0.55 -22.88
CA ALA A 118 3.70 1.11 -24.09
C ALA A 118 4.83 2.07 -23.74
N VAL A 119 5.98 1.92 -24.41
CA VAL A 119 7.16 2.75 -24.25
C VAL A 119 7.56 3.30 -25.61
N LEU A 120 7.52 4.62 -25.75
CA LEU A 120 8.03 5.33 -26.91
C LEU A 120 9.48 5.72 -26.65
N VAL A 121 10.40 5.19 -27.45
CA VAL A 121 11.86 5.39 -27.36
C VAL A 121 12.30 6.41 -28.39
N ASP A 122 13.01 7.43 -27.95
CA ASP A 122 13.55 8.54 -28.74
C ASP A 122 12.53 9.18 -29.70
N LYS A 123 11.24 9.16 -29.32
CA LYS A 123 10.10 9.66 -30.12
C LYS A 123 9.85 8.90 -31.42
N GLU A 124 10.62 7.85 -31.71
CA GLU A 124 10.60 7.15 -32.98
C GLU A 124 10.08 5.72 -32.87
N VAL A 125 10.46 4.97 -31.84
CA VAL A 125 10.19 3.52 -31.78
C VAL A 125 9.24 3.21 -30.65
N LEU A 126 8.09 2.61 -30.99
CA LEU A 126 7.09 2.19 -30.03
C LEU A 126 7.24 0.71 -29.68
N LEU A 127 7.49 0.44 -28.41
CA LEU A 127 7.54 -0.91 -27.84
C LEU A 127 6.32 -1.14 -26.96
N VAL A 128 5.57 -2.19 -27.24
CA VAL A 128 4.40 -2.58 -26.46
C VAL A 128 4.61 -3.98 -25.90
N THR A 129 4.28 -4.14 -24.63
CA THR A 129 4.42 -5.40 -23.89
C THR A 129 3.18 -6.29 -24.06
N GLU A 130 3.32 -7.58 -23.74
CA GLU A 130 2.17 -8.48 -23.58
C GLU A 130 1.23 -8.01 -22.45
N LEU A 131 0.02 -8.57 -22.38
CA LEU A 131 -0.94 -8.27 -21.32
C LEU A 131 -0.36 -8.56 -19.93
N VAL A 132 -0.37 -7.54 -19.07
CA VAL A 132 0.14 -7.59 -17.71
C VAL A 132 -1.01 -7.67 -16.73
N THR A 133 -1.00 -8.68 -15.87
CA THR A 133 -1.90 -8.76 -14.72
C THR A 133 -1.15 -8.39 -13.44
N ARG A 134 -1.51 -7.25 -12.84
CA ARG A 134 -0.94 -6.77 -11.57
C ARG A 134 -1.42 -7.61 -10.39
N LYS A 135 -0.48 -8.14 -9.61
CA LYS A 135 -0.75 -9.07 -8.50
C LYS A 135 -0.72 -8.42 -7.13
N GLU A 136 -0.18 -7.21 -6.98
CA GLU A 136 -0.09 -6.51 -5.68
C GLU A 136 -0.73 -5.11 -5.69
N PHE A 137 -1.25 -4.68 -4.53
CA PHE A 137 -1.80 -3.32 -4.31
C PHE A 137 -0.71 -2.25 -4.39
N TRP A 138 0.48 -2.56 -3.87
CA TRP A 138 1.72 -1.82 -4.08
C TRP A 138 2.66 -2.70 -4.89
N SER A 139 2.65 -2.49 -6.20
CA SER A 139 3.38 -3.34 -7.15
C SER A 139 4.68 -2.68 -7.57
N ARG A 140 5.71 -3.50 -7.76
CA ARG A 140 6.95 -3.09 -8.44
C ARG A 140 7.26 -4.07 -9.55
N MET A 141 7.35 -3.55 -10.77
CA MET A 141 7.64 -4.31 -11.97
C MET A 141 9.01 -3.91 -12.50
N ASN A 142 9.83 -4.90 -12.81
CA ASN A 142 11.02 -4.72 -13.63
C ASN A 142 10.63 -5.04 -15.08
N LEU A 143 10.71 -4.04 -15.94
CA LEU A 143 10.46 -4.15 -17.36
C LEU A 143 11.82 -4.16 -18.08
N ASP A 144 12.18 -5.29 -18.66
CA ASP A 144 13.50 -5.49 -19.28
C ASP A 144 13.36 -5.63 -20.80
N PHE A 145 13.89 -4.64 -21.51
CA PHE A 145 14.01 -4.60 -22.98
C PHE A 145 15.43 -4.95 -23.47
N THR A 146 16.29 -5.50 -22.61
CA THR A 146 17.66 -5.89 -23.01
C THR A 146 17.62 -6.83 -24.21
N GLY A 147 18.22 -6.42 -25.33
CA GLY A 147 18.28 -7.21 -26.56
C GLY A 147 17.07 -7.08 -27.48
N VAL A 148 16.12 -6.20 -27.16
CA VAL A 148 15.05 -5.80 -28.10
C VAL A 148 15.64 -4.86 -29.15
N ASP A 149 15.27 -5.08 -30.41
CA ASP A 149 15.69 -4.22 -31.51
C ASP A 149 15.00 -2.85 -31.39
N LEU A 150 15.77 -1.76 -31.39
CA LEU A 150 15.26 -0.40 -31.23
C LEU A 150 15.18 0.34 -32.57
N THR A 151 15.06 -0.37 -33.69
CA THR A 151 14.98 0.23 -35.03
C THR A 151 13.58 0.23 -35.64
N TYR A 152 12.64 -0.54 -35.07
CA TYR A 152 11.26 -0.61 -35.55
C TYR A 152 10.26 -0.90 -34.43
N ASP A 153 9.01 -0.47 -34.63
CA ASP A 153 7.92 -0.65 -33.69
C ASP A 153 7.59 -2.13 -33.48
N GLN A 154 7.38 -2.54 -32.24
CA GLN A 154 7.14 -3.92 -31.86
C GLN A 154 6.06 -4.04 -30.79
N THR A 155 5.28 -5.10 -30.86
CA THR A 155 4.29 -5.50 -29.86
C THR A 155 4.70 -6.83 -29.22
N ASP A 156 4.18 -7.09 -28.03
CA ASP A 156 4.46 -8.30 -27.25
C ASP A 156 5.97 -8.51 -26.99
N VAL A 157 6.68 -7.41 -26.75
CA VAL A 157 8.12 -7.37 -26.48
C VAL A 157 8.45 -6.90 -25.08
N GLY A 158 9.65 -7.26 -24.63
CA GLY A 158 10.13 -6.96 -23.28
C GLY A 158 9.62 -7.99 -22.26
N SER A 159 10.44 -8.26 -21.24
CA SER A 159 10.08 -9.19 -20.18
C SER A 159 9.67 -8.43 -18.92
N ILE A 160 8.56 -8.83 -18.31
CA ILE A 160 8.02 -8.20 -17.11
C ILE A 160 8.11 -9.15 -15.93
N MET A 161 8.80 -8.70 -14.88
CA MET A 161 8.86 -9.40 -13.60
C MET A 161 8.30 -8.50 -12.50
N GLU A 162 7.12 -8.86 -11.98
CA GLU A 162 6.58 -8.25 -10.77
C GLU A 162 7.28 -8.81 -9.53
N LYS A 163 8.06 -7.96 -8.85
CA LYS A 163 8.75 -8.32 -7.61
C LYS A 163 7.75 -8.27 -6.46
N ARG A 164 7.35 -9.44 -5.96
CA ARG A 164 6.56 -9.54 -4.72
C ARG A 164 7.31 -8.91 -3.56
N MET A 165 6.74 -7.90 -2.93
CA MET A 165 7.39 -7.19 -1.81
C MET A 165 7.22 -7.92 -0.47
N LEU A 166 7.31 -9.26 -0.45
CA LEU A 166 7.08 -10.05 0.77
C LEU A 166 7.99 -9.60 1.92
N PHE A 167 9.26 -9.30 1.64
CA PHE A 167 10.19 -8.82 2.67
C PHE A 167 9.79 -7.45 3.22
N GLY A 168 9.42 -6.51 2.35
CA GLY A 168 8.96 -5.18 2.78
C GLY A 168 7.66 -5.25 3.58
N TYR A 169 6.75 -6.11 3.16
CA TYR A 169 5.52 -6.40 3.88
C TYR A 169 5.80 -6.98 5.27
N LEU A 170 6.64 -8.03 5.38
CA LEU A 170 7.02 -8.63 6.65
C LEU A 170 7.70 -7.62 7.58
N LEU A 171 8.60 -6.80 7.06
CA LEU A 171 9.26 -5.76 7.85
C LEU A 171 8.26 -4.73 8.37
N SER A 172 7.31 -4.30 7.52
CA SER A 172 6.19 -3.43 7.93
C SER A 172 5.33 -4.07 9.02
N SER A 173 4.96 -5.34 8.88
CA SER A 173 4.19 -6.08 9.88
C SER A 173 4.95 -6.21 11.21
N VAL A 174 6.24 -6.52 11.20
CA VAL A 174 7.06 -6.57 12.43
C VAL A 174 7.08 -5.19 13.11
N GLY A 175 7.21 -4.13 12.33
CA GLY A 175 7.11 -2.77 12.80
C GLY A 175 5.82 -2.43 13.51
N LYS A 176 4.70 -2.74 12.86
CA LYS A 176 3.36 -2.51 13.39
C LYS A 176 3.15 -3.33 14.67
N LEU A 177 3.58 -4.59 14.70
CA LEU A 177 3.53 -5.41 15.91
C LEU A 177 4.32 -4.77 17.07
N ILE A 178 5.54 -4.29 16.84
CA ILE A 178 6.34 -3.62 17.88
C ILE A 178 5.60 -2.39 18.41
N LEU A 179 5.02 -1.57 17.53
CA LEU A 179 4.25 -0.40 17.91
C LEU A 179 3.01 -0.78 18.74
N THR A 180 2.26 -1.79 18.30
CA THR A 180 1.10 -2.35 19.01
C THR A 180 1.53 -2.80 20.42
N LEU A 181 2.59 -3.59 20.56
CA LEU A 181 3.10 -4.04 21.85
C LEU A 181 3.47 -2.89 22.79
N ILE A 182 4.06 -1.81 22.26
CA ILE A 182 4.42 -0.62 23.03
C ILE A 182 3.16 0.12 23.51
N VAL A 183 2.26 0.45 22.59
CA VAL A 183 1.03 1.21 22.87
C VAL A 183 0.16 0.45 23.86
N GLU A 184 -0.14 -0.80 23.55
CA GLU A 184 -0.99 -1.63 24.37
C GLU A 184 -0.34 -1.96 25.71
N GLY A 185 0.97 -2.21 25.74
CA GLY A 185 1.72 -2.41 26.98
C GLY A 185 1.66 -1.20 27.92
N ILE A 186 1.79 0.02 27.38
CA ILE A 186 1.63 1.26 28.15
C ILE A 186 0.22 1.38 28.71
N LEU A 187 -0.80 1.18 27.87
CA LEU A 187 -2.21 1.26 28.29
C LEU A 187 -2.56 0.22 29.35
N LEU A 188 -2.10 -1.03 29.18
CA LEU A 188 -2.26 -2.11 30.16
C LEU A 188 -1.66 -1.73 31.51
N ASN A 189 -0.44 -1.19 31.53
CA ASN A 189 0.21 -0.76 32.77
C ASN A 189 -0.58 0.37 33.46
N LEU A 190 -1.05 1.36 32.70
CA LEU A 190 -1.86 2.48 33.22
C LEU A 190 -3.21 2.01 33.80
N ILE A 191 -3.86 1.05 33.14
CA ILE A 191 -5.14 0.48 33.59
C ILE A 191 -4.91 -0.39 34.84
N ASN A 192 -3.89 -1.25 34.82
CA ASN A 192 -3.58 -2.13 35.95
C ASN A 192 -3.20 -1.36 37.21
N LYS A 193 -2.51 -0.21 37.10
CA LYS A 193 -2.27 0.69 38.24
C LYS A 193 -3.54 1.21 38.93
N LYS A 194 -4.68 1.18 38.24
CA LYS A 194 -5.96 1.73 38.76
C LYS A 194 -7.00 0.68 39.09
N GLN A 195 -7.08 -0.39 38.30
CA GLN A 195 -8.21 -1.34 38.34
C GLN A 195 -7.77 -2.79 38.57
N GLU A 196 -6.47 -3.10 38.47
CA GLU A 196 -5.88 -4.43 38.67
C GLU A 196 -6.50 -5.60 37.87
N ILE A 197 -7.31 -5.32 36.84
CA ILE A 197 -8.11 -6.32 36.08
C ILE A 197 -7.22 -7.36 35.40
N LEU A 198 -6.06 -6.96 34.87
CA LEU A 198 -5.14 -7.81 34.11
C LEU A 198 -3.80 -8.00 34.83
N LYS A 199 -3.75 -7.79 36.15
CA LYS A 199 -2.49 -7.82 36.93
C LYS A 199 -1.79 -9.19 36.92
N ARG A 200 -2.55 -10.27 36.70
CA ARG A 200 -2.02 -11.64 36.58
C ARG A 200 -1.51 -11.99 35.17
N LEU A 201 -1.73 -11.12 34.19
CA LEU A 201 -1.25 -11.32 32.84
C LEU A 201 0.26 -11.10 32.79
N LYS A 202 1.02 -12.16 32.51
CA LYS A 202 2.46 -12.06 32.28
C LYS A 202 2.73 -11.40 30.94
N PHE A 203 3.78 -10.58 30.86
CA PHE A 203 4.14 -9.87 29.62
C PHE A 203 4.30 -10.81 28.41
N TRP A 204 4.93 -11.98 28.58
CA TRP A 204 5.08 -12.93 27.46
C TRP A 204 3.75 -13.47 26.93
N ARG A 205 2.72 -13.59 27.77
CA ARG A 205 1.37 -14.02 27.35
C ARG A 205 0.67 -12.93 26.55
N PHE A 206 0.79 -11.70 27.03
CA PHE A 206 0.35 -10.51 26.30
C PHE A 206 1.03 -10.44 24.93
N ALA A 207 2.36 -10.51 24.89
CA ALA A 207 3.13 -10.46 23.66
C ALA A 207 2.80 -11.61 22.70
N LEU A 208 2.59 -12.82 23.20
CA LEU A 208 2.21 -13.98 22.39
C LEU A 208 0.83 -13.81 21.76
N ILE A 209 -0.16 -13.31 22.51
CA ILE A 209 -1.51 -13.08 21.97
C ILE A 209 -1.43 -12.06 20.85
N ASN A 210 -0.83 -10.90 21.11
CA ASN A 210 -0.62 -9.83 20.13
C ASN A 210 0.15 -10.32 18.89
N LEU A 211 1.19 -11.16 19.07
CA LEU A 211 1.92 -11.75 17.94
C LEU A 211 0.98 -12.62 17.06
N ILE A 212 0.19 -13.49 17.68
CA ILE A 212 -0.72 -14.39 16.96
C ILE A 212 -1.84 -13.61 16.28
N THR A 213 -2.48 -12.67 16.99
CA THR A 213 -3.57 -11.86 16.45
C THR A 213 -3.09 -10.96 15.31
N HIS A 214 -1.94 -10.31 15.48
CA HIS A 214 -1.34 -9.48 14.44
C HIS A 214 -0.90 -10.29 13.22
N ALA A 215 -0.23 -11.43 13.43
CA ALA A 215 0.17 -12.31 12.31
C ALA A 215 -1.06 -12.83 11.55
N SER A 216 -2.14 -13.17 12.25
CA SER A 216 -3.40 -13.61 11.63
C SER A 216 -4.02 -12.49 10.80
N LEU A 217 -4.13 -11.29 11.38
CA LEU A 217 -4.69 -10.11 10.70
C LEU A 217 -3.86 -9.75 9.46
N CYS A 218 -2.52 -9.67 9.59
CA CYS A 218 -1.64 -9.43 8.45
C CYS A 218 -1.81 -10.48 7.35
N THR A 219 -1.83 -11.77 7.69
CA THR A 219 -1.98 -12.84 6.70
C THR A 219 -3.27 -12.68 5.90
N VAL A 220 -4.40 -12.42 6.57
CA VAL A 220 -5.68 -12.22 5.87
C VAL A 220 -5.63 -10.97 4.98
N MET A 221 -5.06 -9.88 5.46
CA MET A 221 -4.93 -8.64 4.68
C MET A 221 -3.98 -8.79 3.48
N TYR A 222 -2.93 -9.61 3.60
CA TYR A 222 -1.99 -9.90 2.50
C TYR A 222 -2.62 -10.76 1.41
N LEU A 223 -3.47 -11.71 1.79
CA LEU A 223 -4.15 -12.62 0.85
C LEU A 223 -5.39 -11.99 0.17
N MET A 224 -5.78 -10.78 0.58
CA MET A 224 -6.93 -10.09 0.02
C MET A 224 -6.69 -9.75 -1.47
N PRO A 225 -7.63 -10.07 -2.38
CA PRO A 225 -7.43 -9.86 -3.82
C PRO A 225 -7.16 -8.39 -4.19
N VAL A 226 -6.30 -8.20 -5.19
CA VAL A 226 -6.02 -6.89 -5.77
C VAL A 226 -7.21 -6.41 -6.59
N GLY A 227 -7.64 -5.17 -6.37
CA GLY A 227 -8.80 -4.56 -7.03
C GLY A 227 -10.02 -4.38 -6.13
N THR A 228 -9.98 -4.90 -4.89
CA THR A 228 -11.00 -4.57 -3.89
C THR A 228 -10.96 -3.07 -3.59
N HIS A 229 -12.05 -2.35 -3.83
CA HIS A 229 -12.15 -0.91 -3.60
C HIS A 229 -11.65 -0.52 -2.19
N SER A 230 -11.01 0.64 -2.03
CA SER A 230 -10.40 1.08 -0.76
C SER A 230 -11.35 1.00 0.45
N LEU A 231 -12.65 1.18 0.23
CA LEU A 231 -13.67 1.04 1.27
C LEU A 231 -13.82 -0.41 1.75
N SER A 232 -13.77 -1.38 0.84
CA SER A 232 -13.89 -2.81 1.17
C SER A 232 -12.69 -3.31 1.97
N TRP A 233 -11.49 -2.80 1.68
CA TRP A 233 -10.29 -3.04 2.48
C TRP A 233 -10.47 -2.54 3.92
N LEU A 234 -10.97 -1.32 4.10
CA LEU A 234 -11.20 -0.72 5.42
C LEU A 234 -12.30 -1.46 6.22
N ILE A 235 -13.42 -1.81 5.57
CA ILE A 235 -14.49 -2.58 6.20
C ILE A 235 -13.97 -3.95 6.65
N THR A 236 -13.20 -4.62 5.79
CA THR A 236 -12.58 -5.92 6.11
C THR A 236 -11.65 -5.78 7.31
N LEU A 237 -10.80 -4.76 7.33
CA LEU A 237 -9.91 -4.49 8.46
C LEU A 237 -10.69 -4.29 9.76
N ILE A 238 -11.75 -3.47 9.77
CA ILE A 238 -12.59 -3.25 10.96
C ILE A 238 -13.22 -4.56 11.47
N ILE A 239 -13.72 -5.41 10.57
CA ILE A 239 -14.29 -6.71 10.93
C ILE A 239 -13.23 -7.62 11.57
N LEU A 240 -12.04 -7.67 10.97
CA LEU A 240 -10.93 -8.48 11.49
C LEU A 240 -10.45 -7.97 12.85
N GLU A 241 -10.34 -6.67 13.05
CA GLU A 241 -9.98 -6.05 14.33
C GLU A 241 -11.00 -6.35 15.43
N MET A 242 -12.31 -6.34 15.10
CA MET A 242 -13.34 -6.82 16.03
C MET A 242 -13.18 -8.30 16.38
N GLY A 243 -12.75 -9.11 15.42
CA GLY A 243 -12.36 -10.51 15.65
C GLY A 243 -11.15 -10.64 16.58
N VAL A 244 -10.14 -9.77 16.42
CA VAL A 244 -8.97 -9.70 17.31
C VAL A 244 -9.40 -9.35 18.73
N VAL A 245 -10.19 -8.29 18.93
CA VAL A 245 -10.74 -7.89 20.24
C VAL A 245 -11.42 -9.08 20.93
N TRP A 246 -12.22 -9.82 20.19
CA TRP A 246 -12.93 -10.99 20.72
C TRP A 246 -11.96 -12.11 21.12
N ALA A 247 -11.00 -12.44 20.26
CA ALA A 247 -10.00 -13.46 20.52
C ALA A 247 -9.14 -13.11 21.76
N GLU A 248 -8.65 -11.87 21.84
CA GLU A 248 -7.89 -11.39 22.98
C GLU A 248 -8.68 -11.45 24.28
N TYR A 249 -9.95 -11.02 24.25
CA TYR A 249 -10.85 -11.10 25.40
C TYR A 249 -10.98 -12.53 25.93
N LEU A 250 -11.22 -13.50 25.05
CA LEU A 250 -11.33 -14.91 25.44
C LEU A 250 -10.03 -15.45 26.05
N MET A 251 -8.89 -15.09 25.46
CA MET A 251 -7.57 -15.52 25.91
C MET A 251 -7.20 -14.90 27.28
N TYR A 252 -7.43 -13.60 27.45
CA TYR A 252 -7.20 -12.93 28.73
C TYR A 252 -8.16 -13.41 29.82
N LYS A 253 -9.43 -13.67 29.49
CA LYS A 253 -10.41 -14.25 30.43
C LYS A 253 -9.91 -15.60 30.96
N LYS A 254 -9.46 -16.48 30.05
CA LYS A 254 -8.91 -17.80 30.38
C LYS A 254 -7.67 -17.72 31.26
N TRP A 255 -6.78 -16.77 31.01
CA TRP A 255 -5.47 -16.71 31.69
C TRP A 255 -5.41 -15.82 32.93
N CYS A 256 -6.27 -14.82 33.05
CA CYS A 256 -6.22 -13.85 34.15
C CYS A 256 -7.26 -14.13 35.25
N GLN A 257 -8.35 -14.82 34.92
CA GLN A 257 -9.50 -14.99 35.82
C GLN A 257 -9.89 -13.64 36.47
N PRO A 258 -10.27 -12.64 35.64
CA PRO A 258 -10.46 -11.27 36.09
C PRO A 258 -11.61 -11.19 37.11
N SER A 259 -11.58 -10.16 37.95
CA SER A 259 -12.60 -9.88 38.97
C SER A 259 -13.99 -9.57 38.41
N GLY A 260 -14.13 -9.31 37.10
CA GLY A 260 -15.43 -9.07 36.46
C GLY A 260 -15.38 -9.09 34.92
N ASP A 261 -16.33 -9.81 34.32
CA ASP A 261 -16.35 -10.14 32.89
C ASP A 261 -16.59 -8.93 31.97
N LYS A 262 -17.60 -8.11 32.31
CA LYS A 262 -17.93 -6.87 31.58
C LYS A 262 -16.83 -5.82 31.66
N SER A 263 -16.05 -5.81 32.74
CA SER A 263 -14.93 -4.87 32.93
C SER A 263 -13.73 -5.29 32.08
N LEU A 264 -13.46 -6.59 31.95
CA LEU A 264 -12.42 -7.11 31.08
C LEU A 264 -12.69 -6.72 29.62
N PHE A 265 -13.88 -7.03 29.10
CA PHE A 265 -14.20 -6.75 27.69
C PHE A 265 -14.00 -5.27 27.34
N LYS A 266 -14.46 -4.34 28.21
CA LYS A 266 -14.24 -2.90 28.02
C LYS A 266 -12.76 -2.52 27.96
N VAL A 267 -11.93 -3.11 28.82
CA VAL A 267 -10.47 -2.85 28.84
C VAL A 267 -9.83 -3.33 27.53
N VAL A 268 -10.13 -4.56 27.11
CA VAL A 268 -9.59 -5.13 25.86
C VAL A 268 -10.00 -4.29 24.65
N LEU A 269 -11.27 -3.91 24.58
CA LEU A 269 -11.80 -3.06 23.52
C LEU A 269 -11.09 -1.69 23.48
N ILE A 270 -10.89 -1.03 24.63
CA ILE A 270 -10.21 0.27 24.68
C ILE A 270 -8.76 0.17 24.20
N ILE A 271 -8.05 -0.87 24.64
CA ILE A 271 -6.64 -1.09 24.28
C ILE A 271 -6.50 -1.30 22.78
N ASN A 272 -7.25 -2.26 22.22
CA ASN A 272 -7.22 -2.58 20.80
C ASN A 272 -7.73 -1.42 19.93
N ALA A 273 -8.83 -0.76 20.31
CA ALA A 273 -9.33 0.40 19.56
C ALA A 273 -8.33 1.57 19.55
N SER A 274 -7.57 1.76 20.64
CA SER A 274 -6.52 2.78 20.69
C SER A 274 -5.34 2.43 19.79
N SER A 275 -4.93 1.16 19.79
CA SER A 275 -3.87 0.61 18.94
C SER A 275 -4.24 0.70 17.45
N PHE A 276 -5.46 0.27 17.10
CA PHE A 276 -6.05 0.39 15.77
C PHE A 276 -6.12 1.84 15.29
N GLY A 277 -6.67 2.74 16.11
CA GLY A 277 -6.80 4.16 15.75
C GLY A 277 -5.44 4.83 15.47
N LEU A 278 -4.40 4.48 16.23
CA LEU A 278 -3.03 4.93 15.96
C LEU A 278 -2.45 4.30 14.69
N GLY A 279 -2.75 3.02 14.43
CA GLY A 279 -2.33 2.31 13.22
C GLY A 279 -2.91 2.87 11.93
N LEU A 280 -4.03 3.61 11.99
CA LEU A 280 -4.62 4.29 10.84
C LEU A 280 -3.97 5.65 10.52
N VAL A 281 -3.16 6.20 11.42
CA VAL A 281 -2.53 7.51 11.21
C VAL A 281 -1.41 7.34 10.16
N PRO A 282 -1.45 8.03 9.01
CA PRO A 282 -0.44 7.90 7.96
C PRO A 282 0.99 8.22 8.44
N VAL A 283 1.11 9.01 9.52
CA VAL A 283 2.37 9.33 10.19
C VAL A 283 3.09 8.07 10.68
N VAL A 284 2.38 6.99 11.02
CA VAL A 284 3.00 5.71 11.38
C VAL A 284 3.64 5.06 10.15
N ASP A 285 2.96 5.07 9.00
CA ASP A 285 3.54 4.57 7.75
C ASP A 285 4.70 5.48 7.29
N VAL A 286 4.66 6.79 7.51
CA VAL A 286 5.78 7.71 7.21
C VAL A 286 6.97 7.50 8.16
N ILE A 287 6.75 7.43 9.48
CA ILE A 287 7.82 7.13 10.45
C ILE A 287 8.41 5.76 10.18
N PHE A 288 7.58 4.78 9.80
CA PHE A 288 8.05 3.45 9.46
C PHE A 288 8.77 3.41 8.11
N GLN A 289 8.30 4.13 7.09
CA GLN A 289 9.04 4.31 5.83
C GLN A 289 10.37 5.02 6.07
N VAL A 290 10.43 6.01 6.97
CA VAL A 290 11.67 6.67 7.36
C VAL A 290 12.59 5.70 8.10
N LEU A 291 12.09 4.92 9.06
CA LEU A 291 12.89 3.92 9.77
C LEU A 291 13.36 2.79 8.86
N VAL A 292 12.51 2.28 7.97
CA VAL A 292 12.88 1.30 6.94
C VAL A 292 13.85 1.91 5.94
N PHE A 293 13.67 3.16 5.53
CA PHE A 293 14.61 3.86 4.67
C PHE A 293 15.98 3.95 5.33
N PHE A 294 16.08 4.31 6.61
CA PHE A 294 17.37 4.39 7.32
C PHE A 294 17.97 3.04 7.72
N ILE A 295 17.15 2.01 7.99
CA ILE A 295 17.62 0.69 8.46
C ILE A 295 17.85 -0.27 7.28
N ALA A 296 17.08 -0.17 6.20
CA ALA A 296 17.12 -1.07 5.05
C ALA A 296 17.90 -0.52 3.84
N LEU A 297 18.23 0.78 3.76
CA LEU A 297 19.13 1.31 2.70
C LEU A 297 20.42 0.51 2.56
N PRO A 298 21.11 0.13 3.66
CA PRO A 298 22.35 -0.64 3.56
C PRO A 298 22.15 -2.04 3.01
N PHE A 299 20.94 -2.61 3.11
CA PHE A 299 20.65 -3.99 2.67
C PHE A 299 19.99 -4.04 1.29
N LEU A 300 19.30 -2.98 0.87
CA LEU A 300 18.68 -2.86 -0.46
C LEU A 300 19.67 -2.46 -1.57
N GLN A 301 20.87 -1.98 -1.21
CA GLN A 301 21.95 -1.72 -2.18
C GLN A 301 22.70 -2.98 -2.63
N PHE A 302 22.43 -4.14 -2.00
CA PHE A 302 23.08 -5.43 -2.32
C PHE A 302 22.17 -6.46 -3.01
N PHE A 303 20.96 -6.08 -3.44
CA PHE A 303 20.04 -6.98 -4.16
C PHE A 303 19.28 -6.30 -5.32
#